data_AF-A0A2M6ULF8-F1
#
_entry.id   AF-A0A2M6ULF8-F1
#
_cell.length_a   1.000
_cell.length_b   1.000
_cell.length_c   1.000
_cell.angle_alpha   90.00
_cell.angle_beta   90.00
_cell.angle_gamma   90.00
#
_symmetry.space_group_name_H-M   'P 1'
#
loop_
_entity.id
_entity.type
_entity.pdbx_description
1 polymer ?
#
loop_
_entity_poly.entity_id
_entity_poly.type
_entity_poly.pdbx_seq_one_letter_code
_entity_poly.pdbx_strand_id
1 'polypeptide(L)'
;MHGRAGSLSRAFRRMLPLLILLAAVSCPLPSGVEAADRRISRQQDAAGQSDGQFVSLGVGKSFVLDLPRDVKDVLVADPKIANVVLRSAQRAYVIGAAVGQTSVVFFDDTGQSIRAYDIAVKRDLNGVRAALKQALPAANVQIDGVGDGVILTGTAATPLEAQQASDIAARLTGGADKVVNSITVRGRDQVMLKVTVAEVSRQIIKQLGVDLSTSLSSGTSVVNLTNANPFTAYGKNLVDGNNVSLSAGGTTATLRAMENAGVVRTLAEPTLTTISGEAATFISGGEFPVPAGYSCDPTTHVCTTQISFKKFGMSLSFTPVVLAEGRISLHLMTEVSDLSNENSITLSQAVSDSTTNSLTVPSIKTRRAESTLEIPSGGSMAIAGLIQDQTKRAVNGLPGLMQVPLLGALFRSQDFVNNQTELVVLVTPYLVRAVSPRELSRPDDGFAASSDPQSALIGNINRIYGGTRPTGGRRGDIGFITD
;
A
#
# COMPACT_ATOMS: atom_id res chain seq x y z
N MET A 1 10.65 -69.92 0.17
CA MET A 1 10.13 -68.53 0.31
C MET A 1 10.61 -67.76 -0.92
N HIS A 2 9.86 -67.54 -2.00
CA HIS A 2 8.39 -67.44 -2.23
C HIS A 2 7.74 -66.32 -1.42
N GLY A 3 6.93 -65.41 -2.00
CA GLY A 3 6.58 -65.12 -3.42
C GLY A 3 6.34 -63.60 -3.59
N ARG A 4 6.29 -62.96 -4.77
CA ARG A 4 5.86 -63.27 -6.16
C ARG A 4 4.35 -63.07 -6.44
N ALA A 5 4.05 -61.96 -7.15
CA ALA A 5 2.90 -61.69 -8.04
C ALA A 5 1.46 -61.72 -7.46
N GLY A 6 0.44 -61.14 -8.11
CA GLY A 6 0.47 -60.16 -9.21
C GLY A 6 -0.72 -60.18 -10.19
N SER A 7 -1.23 -58.99 -10.52
CA SER A 7 -2.00 -58.63 -11.75
C SER A 7 -3.50 -59.00 -11.90
N LEU A 8 -4.19 -58.11 -12.64
CA LEU A 8 -5.28 -58.35 -13.62
C LEU A 8 -6.72 -58.78 -13.20
N SER A 9 -7.61 -57.77 -13.25
CA SER A 9 -8.65 -57.59 -14.30
C SER A 9 -10.16 -57.85 -14.00
N ARG A 10 -10.99 -57.08 -14.73
CA ARG A 10 -12.40 -57.30 -15.18
C ARG A 10 -13.43 -57.74 -14.10
N ALA A 11 -14.37 -56.90 -13.63
CA ALA A 11 -15.51 -56.22 -14.31
C ALA A 11 -16.86 -57.00 -14.26
N PHE A 12 -17.97 -56.24 -14.33
CA PHE A 12 -19.36 -56.61 -14.69
C PHE A 12 -20.41 -56.98 -13.59
N ARG A 13 -21.56 -56.28 -13.68
CA ARG A 13 -22.97 -56.61 -13.32
C ARG A 13 -23.42 -57.10 -11.93
N ARG A 14 -24.22 -56.23 -11.28
CA ARG A 14 -25.68 -56.32 -10.95
C ARG A 14 -26.28 -57.58 -10.26
N MET A 15 -27.16 -57.24 -9.29
CA MET A 15 -28.46 -57.85 -8.89
C MET A 15 -28.57 -58.89 -7.74
N LEU A 16 -29.52 -58.55 -6.86
CA LEU A 16 -30.45 -59.31 -5.98
C LEU A 16 -30.88 -60.73 -6.45
N PRO A 17 -31.64 -61.54 -5.65
CA PRO A 17 -32.09 -61.39 -4.24
C PRO A 17 -32.06 -62.68 -3.36
N LEU A 18 -32.68 -62.63 -2.16
CA LEU A 18 -33.80 -63.50 -1.69
C LEU A 18 -33.64 -64.40 -0.42
N LEU A 19 -34.64 -64.27 0.47
CA LEU A 19 -35.22 -65.13 1.55
C LEU A 19 -34.49 -66.35 2.17
N ILE A 20 -34.75 -66.54 3.47
CA ILE A 20 -35.57 -67.64 4.08
C ILE A 20 -35.83 -67.32 5.59
N LEU A 21 -36.67 -68.02 6.36
CA LEU A 21 -38.16 -68.13 6.37
C LEU A 21 -38.59 -68.81 7.71
N LEU A 22 -39.91 -68.90 8.02
CA LEU A 22 -40.53 -69.44 9.26
C LEU A 22 -40.19 -68.63 10.55
N ALA A 23 -40.84 -68.76 11.72
CA ALA A 23 -42.22 -69.10 12.16
C ALA A 23 -42.32 -68.70 13.67
N ALA A 24 -43.42 -68.73 14.44
CA ALA A 24 -44.80 -69.22 14.24
C ALA A 24 -45.83 -68.22 14.86
N VAL A 25 -46.90 -68.70 15.52
CA VAL A 25 -48.05 -67.89 16.03
C VAL A 25 -48.63 -68.42 17.35
N SER A 26 -48.94 -67.54 18.32
CA SER A 26 -50.09 -67.66 19.25
C SER A 26 -50.39 -66.38 20.07
N CYS A 27 -51.69 -66.20 20.40
CA CYS A 27 -52.42 -65.12 21.12
C CYS A 27 -51.90 -64.65 22.51
N PRO A 28 -52.52 -63.61 23.17
CA PRO A 28 -53.63 -62.70 22.76
C PRO A 28 -53.37 -61.18 22.96
N LEU A 29 -54.37 -60.35 22.59
CA LEU A 29 -54.45 -58.90 22.90
C LEU A 29 -54.98 -58.61 24.32
N PRO A 30 -54.57 -57.48 24.93
CA PRO A 30 -55.52 -56.64 25.68
C PRO A 30 -55.37 -55.12 25.44
N SER A 31 -56.50 -54.41 25.59
CA SER A 31 -56.68 -52.98 25.94
C SER A 31 -55.67 -51.93 25.40
N GLY A 32 -56.14 -51.03 24.53
CA GLY A 32 -55.48 -49.75 24.29
C GLY A 32 -55.59 -48.82 25.51
N VAL A 33 -54.53 -48.05 25.78
CA VAL A 33 -54.51 -47.01 26.83
C VAL A 33 -54.78 -45.66 26.17
N GLU A 34 -55.88 -45.01 26.56
CA GLU A 34 -56.27 -43.70 26.05
C GLU A 34 -55.41 -42.60 26.70
N ALA A 35 -54.26 -42.32 26.09
CA ALA A 35 -53.40 -41.20 26.47
C ALA A 35 -54.09 -39.88 26.12
N ALA A 36 -54.84 -39.33 27.08
CA ALA A 36 -55.56 -38.08 26.93
C ALA A 36 -54.60 -36.91 26.64
N ASP A 37 -54.51 -36.53 25.37
CA ASP A 37 -53.84 -35.31 24.90
C ASP A 37 -54.50 -34.10 25.57
N ARG A 38 -53.90 -33.64 26.69
CA ARG A 38 -54.22 -32.36 27.30
C ARG A 38 -53.73 -31.25 26.36
N ARG A 39 -54.52 -31.02 25.31
CA ARG A 39 -54.57 -29.75 24.61
C ARG A 39 -54.84 -28.68 25.64
N ILE A 40 -53.79 -27.99 26.05
CA ILE A 40 -53.90 -26.74 26.76
C ILE A 40 -54.64 -25.83 25.78
N SER A 41 -55.94 -25.66 26.01
CA SER A 41 -56.77 -24.69 25.30
C SER A 41 -56.22 -23.32 25.60
N ARG A 42 -55.25 -22.92 24.77
CA ARG A 42 -54.61 -21.62 24.82
C ARG A 42 -55.69 -20.63 24.45
N GLN A 43 -56.39 -20.11 25.46
CA GLN A 43 -57.17 -18.89 25.31
C GLN A 43 -56.24 -17.88 24.66
N GLN A 44 -56.56 -17.55 23.40
CA GLN A 44 -56.15 -16.28 22.85
C GLN A 44 -56.99 -15.24 23.59
N ASP A 45 -56.52 -14.86 24.79
CA ASP A 45 -56.85 -13.56 25.32
C ASP A 45 -56.54 -12.56 24.21
N ALA A 46 -57.56 -11.80 23.81
CA ALA A 46 -57.50 -11.00 22.60
C ALA A 46 -56.58 -9.80 22.84
N ALA A 47 -55.27 -10.01 22.70
CA ALA A 47 -54.31 -8.97 22.37
C ALA A 47 -54.83 -8.31 21.10
N GLY A 48 -55.51 -7.18 21.27
CA GLY A 48 -56.47 -6.68 20.30
C GLY A 48 -55.82 -6.46 18.94
N GLN A 49 -56.20 -7.29 17.98
CA GLN A 49 -55.83 -7.07 16.57
C GLN A 49 -56.75 -5.96 16.03
N SER A 50 -56.51 -4.75 16.52
CA SER A 50 -57.15 -3.54 16.04
C SER A 50 -56.86 -3.37 14.56
N ASP A 51 -57.91 -3.13 13.78
CA ASP A 51 -57.83 -2.62 12.41
C ASP A 51 -57.40 -1.14 12.47
N GLY A 52 -56.18 -0.92 12.98
CA GLY A 52 -55.62 0.36 13.34
C GLY A 52 -55.01 1.02 12.12
N GLN A 53 -55.63 2.09 11.63
CA GLN A 53 -55.07 2.79 10.48
C GLN A 53 -53.81 3.55 10.91
N PHE A 54 -52.64 3.10 10.42
CA PHE A 54 -51.35 3.69 10.77
C PHE A 54 -51.19 5.08 10.16
N VAL A 55 -50.88 6.08 10.99
CA VAL A 55 -50.71 7.48 10.58
C VAL A 55 -49.38 8.00 11.10
N SER A 56 -48.49 8.45 10.21
CA SER A 56 -47.25 9.11 10.63
C SER A 56 -47.44 10.62 10.68
N LEU A 57 -47.07 11.22 11.81
CA LEU A 57 -47.22 12.65 12.10
C LEU A 57 -45.85 13.27 12.39
N GLY A 58 -45.73 14.58 12.18
CA GLY A 58 -44.57 15.34 12.63
C GLY A 58 -44.80 15.92 14.03
N VAL A 59 -43.75 16.03 14.85
CA VAL A 59 -43.79 16.84 16.08
C VAL A 59 -44.22 18.27 15.73
N GLY A 60 -45.21 18.80 16.46
CA GLY A 60 -45.81 20.11 16.23
C GLY A 60 -46.70 20.20 14.98
N LYS A 61 -47.01 19.08 14.30
CA LYS A 61 -47.98 19.02 13.20
C LYS A 61 -49.31 18.45 13.69
N SER A 62 -50.39 18.78 12.98
CA SER A 62 -51.71 18.23 13.20
C SER A 62 -52.26 17.52 11.96
N PHE A 63 -53.01 16.45 12.18
CA PHE A 63 -53.82 15.75 11.19
C PHE A 63 -55.30 15.95 11.53
N VAL A 64 -56.10 16.31 10.54
CA VAL A 64 -57.55 16.44 10.69
C VAL A 64 -58.18 15.10 10.34
N LEU A 65 -58.97 14.57 11.25
CA LEU A 65 -59.67 13.31 11.08
C LEU A 65 -61.17 13.53 11.04
N ASP A 66 -61.78 13.16 9.90
CA ASP A 66 -63.22 13.08 9.73
C ASP A 66 -63.70 11.64 10.03
N LEU A 67 -64.70 11.55 10.91
CA LEU A 67 -65.18 10.32 11.52
C LEU A 67 -66.58 9.97 10.98
N PRO A 68 -66.87 8.68 10.73
CA PRO A 68 -68.08 8.25 10.03
C PRO A 68 -69.36 8.25 10.89
N ARG A 69 -69.23 8.59 12.18
CA ARG A 69 -70.29 8.65 13.20
C ARG A 69 -69.91 9.70 14.23
N ASP A 70 -70.91 10.14 14.99
CA ASP A 70 -70.74 11.06 16.11
C ASP A 70 -69.92 10.40 17.24
N VAL A 71 -68.84 11.05 17.64
CA VAL A 71 -67.93 10.62 18.70
C VAL A 71 -68.36 11.23 20.03
N LYS A 72 -68.44 10.40 21.07
CA LYS A 72 -68.73 10.82 22.45
C LYS A 72 -67.49 10.81 23.35
N ASP A 73 -66.54 9.89 23.11
CA ASP A 73 -65.35 9.73 23.93
C ASP A 73 -64.11 9.34 23.10
N VAL A 74 -62.92 9.63 23.61
CA VAL A 74 -61.62 9.39 22.96
C VAL A 74 -60.59 8.91 23.98
N LEU A 75 -60.07 7.70 23.76
CA LEU A 75 -58.93 7.18 24.49
C LEU A 75 -57.63 7.46 23.73
N VAL A 76 -56.62 7.97 24.43
CA VAL A 76 -55.26 8.17 23.94
C VAL A 76 -54.31 7.40 24.86
N ALA A 77 -53.50 6.48 24.30
CA ALA A 77 -52.65 5.60 25.10
C ALA A 77 -51.51 6.34 25.83
N ASP A 78 -50.94 7.36 25.21
CA ASP A 78 -50.04 8.33 25.86
C ASP A 78 -50.26 9.74 25.30
N PRO A 79 -50.92 10.65 26.05
CA PRO A 79 -51.18 12.03 25.62
C PRO A 79 -49.93 12.91 25.55
N LYS A 80 -48.77 12.44 26.01
CA LYS A 80 -47.47 13.14 25.84
C LYS A 80 -46.91 12.97 24.43
N ILE A 81 -47.23 11.86 23.76
CA ILE A 81 -46.74 11.56 22.40
C ILE A 81 -47.63 12.28 21.37
N ALA A 82 -48.95 12.10 21.46
CA ALA A 82 -49.92 12.85 20.65
C ALA A 82 -51.14 13.23 21.48
N ASN A 83 -51.70 14.42 21.24
CA ASN A 83 -52.92 14.91 21.89
C ASN A 83 -54.06 15.00 20.86
N VAL A 84 -55.31 14.81 21.29
CA VAL A 84 -56.47 14.78 20.39
C VAL A 84 -57.51 15.80 20.86
N VAL A 85 -57.90 16.70 19.96
CA VAL A 85 -58.87 17.77 20.24
C VAL A 85 -60.09 17.61 19.33
N LEU A 86 -61.24 17.28 19.91
CA LEU A 86 -62.52 17.28 19.19
C LEU A 86 -62.94 18.73 18.88
N ARG A 87 -63.44 18.97 17.67
CA ARG A 87 -63.94 20.29 17.22
C ARG A 87 -65.39 20.26 16.75
N SER A 88 -65.91 19.08 16.42
CA SER A 88 -67.33 18.75 16.30
C SER A 88 -67.50 17.25 16.49
N ALA A 89 -68.74 16.75 16.61
CA ALA A 89 -69.01 15.33 16.83
C ALA A 89 -68.34 14.39 15.80
N GLN A 90 -68.11 14.85 14.57
CA GLN A 90 -67.51 14.05 13.48
C GLN A 90 -66.10 14.52 13.08
N ARG A 91 -65.48 15.48 13.79
CA ARG A 91 -64.16 16.03 13.42
C ARG A 91 -63.21 16.17 14.60
N ALA A 92 -62.12 15.42 14.55
CA ALA A 92 -61.03 15.44 15.51
C ALA A 92 -59.75 16.02 14.90
N TYR A 93 -58.91 16.64 15.74
CA TYR A 93 -57.56 17.09 15.39
C TYR A 93 -56.56 16.32 16.23
N VAL A 94 -55.76 15.47 15.59
CA VAL A 94 -54.65 14.73 16.22
C VAL A 94 -53.38 15.57 16.08
N ILE A 95 -52.71 15.89 17.19
CA ILE A 95 -51.54 16.78 17.24
C ILE A 95 -50.34 16.01 17.80
N GLY A 96 -49.25 15.90 17.03
CA GLY A 96 -48.02 15.28 17.52
C GLY A 96 -47.29 16.18 18.51
N ALA A 97 -47.09 15.72 19.75
CA ALA A 97 -46.49 16.49 20.84
C ALA A 97 -45.03 16.09 21.12
N ALA A 98 -44.72 14.78 21.13
CA ALA A 98 -43.37 14.26 21.33
C ALA A 98 -43.10 13.07 20.39
N VAL A 99 -41.83 12.74 20.14
CA VAL A 99 -41.44 11.61 19.28
C VAL A 99 -41.80 10.28 19.96
N GLY A 100 -42.48 9.39 19.23
CA GLY A 100 -42.91 8.09 19.75
C GLY A 100 -44.00 7.43 18.93
N GLN A 101 -44.56 6.33 19.45
CA GLN A 101 -45.76 5.70 18.92
C GLN A 101 -46.83 5.66 20.01
N THR A 102 -48.07 5.95 19.65
CA THR A 102 -49.22 5.92 20.56
C THR A 102 -50.48 5.58 19.79
N SER A 103 -51.42 4.85 20.39
CA SER A 103 -52.70 4.51 19.78
C SER A 103 -53.82 5.44 20.28
N VAL A 104 -54.74 5.76 19.38
CA VAL A 104 -55.94 6.57 19.65
C VAL A 104 -57.17 5.79 19.21
N VAL A 105 -58.17 5.69 20.09
CA VAL A 105 -59.44 5.00 19.82
C VAL A 105 -60.61 5.94 20.08
N PHE A 106 -61.52 6.03 19.10
CA PHE A 106 -62.71 6.87 19.14
C PHE A 106 -63.93 6.00 19.46
N PHE A 107 -64.81 6.44 20.37
CA PHE A 107 -65.97 5.66 20.81
C PHE A 107 -67.30 6.40 20.55
N ASP A 108 -68.33 5.62 20.18
CA ASP A 108 -69.70 6.11 20.02
C ASP A 108 -70.48 6.19 21.35
N ASP A 109 -71.75 6.59 21.28
CA ASP A 109 -72.59 6.78 22.46
C ASP A 109 -72.95 5.49 23.20
N THR A 110 -72.85 4.34 22.51
CA THR A 110 -73.01 2.98 23.05
C THR A 110 -71.72 2.39 23.64
N GLY A 111 -70.59 3.10 23.50
CA GLY A 111 -69.27 2.64 23.93
C GLY A 111 -68.58 1.69 22.95
N GLN A 112 -69.07 1.56 21.71
CA GLN A 112 -68.39 0.79 20.67
C GLN A 112 -67.28 1.63 20.02
N SER A 113 -66.16 0.98 19.70
CA SER A 113 -65.04 1.64 19.01
C SER A 113 -65.39 1.92 17.55
N ILE A 114 -65.46 3.20 17.18
CA ILE A 114 -65.74 3.68 15.82
C ILE A 114 -64.56 3.37 14.90
N ARG A 115 -63.34 3.71 15.34
CA ARG A 115 -62.05 3.40 14.69
C ARG A 115 -60.90 3.48 15.70
N ALA A 116 -59.81 2.76 15.40
CA ALA A 116 -58.51 2.91 16.04
C ALA A 116 -57.46 3.48 15.05
N TYR A 117 -56.48 4.22 15.56
CA TYR A 117 -55.36 4.76 14.79
C TYR A 117 -54.06 4.58 15.54
N ASP A 118 -53.06 4.01 14.87
CA ASP A 118 -51.70 3.90 15.40
C ASP A 118 -50.86 5.07 14.88
N ILE A 119 -50.56 6.01 15.78
CA ILE A 119 -49.94 7.29 15.46
C ILE A 119 -48.45 7.23 15.77
N ALA A 120 -47.64 7.29 14.71
CA ALA A 120 -46.18 7.37 14.80
C ALA A 120 -45.70 8.80 14.60
N VAL A 121 -45.45 9.50 15.71
CA VAL A 121 -44.92 10.87 15.71
C VAL A 121 -43.41 10.81 15.51
N LYS A 122 -42.96 11.29 14.35
CA LYS A 122 -41.55 11.39 13.96
C LYS A 122 -41.07 12.83 14.03
N ARG A 123 -39.75 13.03 14.15
CA ARG A 123 -39.12 14.35 14.02
C ARG A 123 -39.30 14.87 12.59
N ASP A 124 -39.51 16.18 12.42
CA ASP A 124 -39.54 16.79 11.09
C ASP A 124 -38.10 16.85 10.53
N LEU A 125 -37.79 15.93 9.61
CA LEU A 125 -36.48 15.81 8.97
C LEU A 125 -36.40 16.52 7.62
N ASN A 126 -37.45 17.23 7.20
CA ASN A 126 -37.51 17.82 5.85
C ASN A 126 -36.47 18.92 5.64
N GLY A 127 -36.16 19.71 6.67
CA GLY A 127 -35.05 20.68 6.63
C GLY A 127 -33.68 20.02 6.46
N VAL A 128 -33.42 18.92 7.16
CA VAL A 128 -32.16 18.15 7.04
C VAL A 128 -32.05 17.50 5.67
N ARG A 129 -33.15 16.93 5.16
CA ARG A 129 -33.23 16.32 3.83
C ARG A 129 -33.03 17.34 2.70
N ALA A 130 -33.53 18.56 2.87
CA ALA A 130 -33.27 19.67 1.95
C ALA A 130 -31.79 20.10 1.98
N ALA A 131 -31.21 20.30 3.18
CA ALA A 131 -29.81 20.67 3.34
C ALA A 131 -28.85 19.63 2.75
N LEU A 132 -29.07 18.33 3.02
CA LEU A 132 -28.30 17.23 2.43
C LEU A 132 -28.38 17.23 0.89
N LYS A 133 -29.59 17.38 0.32
CA LYS A 133 -29.79 17.39 -1.13
C LYS A 133 -29.19 18.64 -1.81
N GLN A 134 -29.10 19.76 -1.10
CA GLN A 134 -28.46 20.98 -1.59
C GLN A 134 -26.93 20.90 -1.52
N ALA A 135 -26.37 20.33 -0.45
CA ALA A 135 -24.92 20.19 -0.27
C ALA A 135 -24.31 19.07 -1.11
N LEU A 136 -25.03 17.94 -1.26
CA LEU A 136 -24.55 16.72 -1.90
C LEU A 136 -25.50 16.27 -3.04
N PRO A 137 -25.68 17.08 -4.11
CA PRO A 137 -26.68 16.79 -5.16
C PRO A 137 -26.39 15.53 -5.98
N ALA A 138 -25.14 15.04 -5.98
CA ALA A 138 -24.73 13.81 -6.64
C ALA A 138 -24.88 12.54 -5.76
N ALA A 139 -24.99 12.70 -4.44
CA ALA A 139 -25.09 11.59 -3.50
C ALA A 139 -26.57 11.22 -3.25
N ASN A 140 -26.89 9.94 -3.33
CA ASN A 140 -28.22 9.43 -2.99
C ASN A 140 -28.25 9.05 -1.50
N VAL A 141 -28.17 10.06 -0.64
CA VAL A 141 -28.26 9.92 0.83
C VAL A 141 -29.69 10.08 1.28
N GLN A 142 -30.20 9.07 1.99
CA GLN A 142 -31.50 9.09 2.67
C GLN A 142 -31.30 9.30 4.18
N ILE A 143 -32.30 9.88 4.83
CA ILE A 143 -32.28 10.16 6.27
C ILE A 143 -33.63 9.80 6.88
N ASP A 144 -33.58 8.96 7.90
CA ASP A 144 -34.73 8.47 8.67
C ASP A 144 -34.49 8.61 10.17
N GLY A 145 -35.57 8.82 10.93
CA GLY A 145 -35.51 8.96 12.39
C GLY A 145 -35.59 7.61 13.09
N VAL A 146 -34.68 7.37 14.03
CA VAL A 146 -34.57 6.14 14.82
C VAL A 146 -34.52 6.53 16.30
N GLY A 147 -35.68 6.49 16.97
CA GLY A 147 -35.84 7.07 18.31
C GLY A 147 -35.59 8.57 18.32
N ASP A 148 -34.70 9.02 19.20
CA ASP A 148 -34.21 10.41 19.29
C ASP A 148 -33.06 10.71 18.29
N GLY A 149 -32.51 9.67 17.65
CA GLY A 149 -31.45 9.79 16.65
C GLY A 149 -31.95 9.77 15.20
N VAL A 150 -31.00 9.81 14.27
CA VAL A 150 -31.21 9.56 12.83
C VAL A 150 -30.21 8.53 12.31
N ILE A 151 -30.61 7.81 11.27
CA ILE A 151 -29.73 6.99 10.46
C ILE A 151 -29.58 7.64 9.07
N LEU A 152 -28.35 7.67 8.57
CA LEU A 152 -28.04 8.05 7.19
C LEU A 152 -27.77 6.78 6.37
N THR A 153 -28.48 6.61 5.26
CA THR A 153 -28.40 5.43 4.40
C THR A 153 -28.22 5.81 2.93
N GLY A 154 -27.90 4.83 2.08
CA GLY A 154 -27.76 5.03 0.64
C GLY A 154 -26.30 5.11 0.18
N THR A 155 -26.02 5.97 -0.81
CA THR A 155 -24.72 5.99 -1.51
C THR A 155 -24.14 7.38 -1.70
N ALA A 156 -22.87 7.57 -1.33
CA ALA A 156 -22.01 8.71 -1.70
C ALA A 156 -20.95 8.28 -2.72
N ALA A 157 -20.37 9.22 -3.47
CA ALA A 157 -19.30 8.93 -4.43
C ALA A 157 -17.93 8.79 -3.74
N THR A 158 -17.63 9.63 -2.75
CA THR A 158 -16.35 9.61 -2.01
C THR A 158 -16.54 9.43 -0.50
N PRO A 159 -15.49 8.99 0.24
CA PRO A 159 -15.52 8.98 1.70
C PRO A 159 -15.72 10.38 2.30
N LEU A 160 -15.22 11.43 1.63
CA LEU A 160 -15.34 12.82 2.07
C LEU A 160 -16.80 13.31 2.04
N GLU A 161 -17.55 12.98 0.98
CA GLU A 161 -19.00 13.25 0.92
C GLU A 161 -19.77 12.51 2.02
N ALA A 162 -19.41 11.25 2.29
CA ALA A 162 -20.03 10.46 3.35
C ALA A 162 -19.79 11.05 4.75
N GLN A 163 -18.60 11.62 5.00
CA GLN A 163 -18.30 12.35 6.24
C GLN A 163 -19.08 13.67 6.32
N GLN A 164 -19.09 14.46 5.25
CA GLN A 164 -19.84 15.72 5.19
C GLN A 164 -21.35 15.51 5.43
N ALA A 165 -21.92 14.40 4.95
CA ALA A 165 -23.30 14.04 5.22
C ALA A 165 -23.56 13.81 6.73
N SER A 166 -22.68 13.10 7.43
CA SER A 166 -22.77 12.95 8.90
C SER A 166 -22.57 14.28 9.64
N ASP A 167 -21.65 15.13 9.20
CA ASP A 167 -21.40 16.43 9.83
C ASP A 167 -22.60 17.38 9.70
N ILE A 168 -23.24 17.41 8.53
CA ILE A 168 -24.47 18.18 8.28
C ILE A 168 -25.62 17.64 9.14
N ALA A 169 -25.79 16.32 9.20
CA ALA A 169 -26.82 15.70 10.02
C ALA A 169 -26.61 16.03 11.51
N ALA A 170 -25.40 15.85 12.05
CA ALA A 170 -25.10 16.04 13.48
C ALA A 170 -25.36 17.47 13.96
N ARG A 171 -25.02 18.46 13.13
CA ARG A 171 -25.29 19.89 13.39
C ARG A 171 -26.79 20.22 13.43
N LEU A 172 -27.62 19.49 12.68
CA LEU A 172 -29.07 19.73 12.58
C LEU A 172 -29.91 18.83 13.49
N THR A 173 -29.40 17.68 13.93
CA THR A 173 -30.06 16.80 14.91
C THR A 173 -29.75 17.18 16.35
N GLY A 174 -28.61 17.83 16.61
CA GLY A 174 -28.21 18.34 17.92
C GLY A 174 -27.15 17.49 18.64
N GLY A 175 -26.27 16.81 17.90
CA GLY A 175 -25.16 16.03 18.45
C GLY A 175 -24.69 14.92 17.49
N ALA A 176 -23.40 14.59 17.54
CA ALA A 176 -22.84 13.48 16.76
C ALA A 176 -23.36 12.12 17.24
N ASP A 177 -23.56 11.97 18.56
CA ASP A 177 -24.07 10.74 19.20
C ASP A 177 -25.50 10.36 18.74
N LYS A 178 -26.20 11.30 18.08
CA LYS A 178 -27.53 11.11 17.50
C LYS A 178 -27.52 10.76 16.01
N VAL A 179 -26.36 10.49 15.40
CA VAL A 179 -26.22 10.18 13.96
C VAL A 179 -25.51 8.86 13.75
N VAL A 180 -26.23 7.87 13.24
CA VAL A 180 -25.65 6.61 12.74
C VAL A 180 -25.35 6.78 11.26
N ASN A 181 -24.07 6.77 10.88
CA ASN A 181 -23.66 6.78 9.48
C ASN A 181 -23.66 5.35 8.92
N SER A 182 -24.53 5.07 7.95
CA SER A 182 -24.60 3.81 7.20
C SER A 182 -24.62 4.08 5.68
N ILE A 183 -23.98 5.18 5.26
CA ILE A 183 -23.77 5.51 3.85
C ILE A 183 -22.70 4.58 3.28
N THR A 184 -22.98 3.99 2.12
CA THR A 184 -22.01 3.18 1.37
C THR A 184 -21.27 4.04 0.34
N VAL A 185 -19.93 3.95 0.30
CA VAL A 185 -19.15 4.66 -0.71
C VAL A 185 -19.19 3.85 -2.02
N ARG A 186 -19.81 4.43 -3.05
CA ARG A 186 -20.16 3.76 -4.32
C ARG A 186 -18.99 3.79 -5.29
N GLY A 187 -18.07 2.88 -5.04
CA GLY A 187 -16.81 2.78 -5.77
C GLY A 187 -15.67 2.84 -4.78
N ARG A 188 -14.89 1.77 -4.70
CA ARG A 188 -13.57 1.85 -4.07
C ARG A 188 -12.62 2.39 -5.13
N ASP A 189 -12.50 3.71 -5.19
CA ASP A 189 -11.52 4.36 -6.07
C ASP A 189 -10.12 3.86 -5.69
N GLN A 190 -9.52 3.13 -6.63
CA GLN A 190 -8.19 2.57 -6.49
C GLN A 190 -7.20 3.52 -7.13
N VAL A 191 -6.19 3.94 -6.37
CA VAL A 191 -5.09 4.77 -6.87
C VAL A 191 -3.86 3.89 -7.01
N MET A 192 -3.41 3.70 -8.24
CA MET A 192 -2.09 3.16 -8.55
C MET A 192 -1.11 4.33 -8.60
N LEU A 193 -0.11 4.33 -7.72
CA LEU A 193 0.99 5.27 -7.79
C LEU A 193 2.17 4.62 -8.52
N LYS A 194 2.65 5.26 -9.58
CA LYS A 194 3.99 5.02 -10.12
C LYS A 194 4.93 6.11 -9.59
N VAL A 195 6.04 5.71 -8.99
CA VAL A 195 7.19 6.58 -8.72
C VAL A 195 8.32 6.19 -9.66
N THR A 196 9.08 7.16 -10.15
CA THR A 196 10.30 6.96 -10.94
C THR A 196 11.44 7.72 -10.27
N VAL A 197 12.39 6.98 -9.70
CA VAL A 197 13.65 7.52 -9.16
C VAL A 197 14.73 7.27 -10.22
N ALA A 198 15.32 8.34 -10.74
CA ALA A 198 16.38 8.28 -11.75
C ALA A 198 17.62 9.05 -11.28
N GLU A 199 18.76 8.36 -11.21
CA GLU A 199 20.08 8.95 -10.95
C GLU A 199 21.00 8.73 -12.16
N VAL A 200 21.77 9.75 -12.52
CA VAL A 200 22.95 9.64 -13.40
C VAL A 200 24.15 10.17 -12.62
N SER A 201 25.10 9.28 -12.32
CA SER A 201 26.41 9.64 -11.79
C SER A 201 27.45 9.58 -12.90
N ARG A 202 28.32 10.59 -12.98
CA ARG A 202 29.41 10.69 -13.96
C ARG A 202 30.70 11.00 -13.22
N GLN A 203 31.74 10.21 -13.48
CA GLN A 203 33.04 10.32 -12.84
C GLN A 203 34.11 10.44 -13.94
N ILE A 204 34.72 11.63 -14.05
CA ILE A 204 35.80 11.89 -15.01
C ILE A 204 37.08 12.06 -14.22
N ILE A 205 38.09 11.26 -14.53
CA ILE A 205 39.43 11.34 -13.93
C ILE A 205 40.47 11.51 -15.03
N LYS A 206 41.36 12.48 -14.86
CA LYS A 206 42.51 12.72 -15.75
C LYS A 206 43.76 12.84 -14.89
N GLN A 207 44.79 12.05 -15.20
CA GLN A 207 46.08 12.06 -14.52
C GLN A 207 47.17 12.16 -15.58
N LEU A 208 48.01 13.20 -15.49
CA LEU A 208 49.17 13.36 -16.36
C LEU A 208 50.35 13.91 -15.54
N GLY A 209 51.48 13.21 -15.56
CA GLY A 209 52.66 13.67 -14.85
C GLY A 209 53.87 12.77 -14.97
N VAL A 210 55.01 13.31 -14.58
CA VAL A 210 56.24 12.56 -14.35
C VAL A 210 56.57 12.63 -12.87
N ASP A 211 56.56 11.47 -12.19
CA ASP A 211 57.24 11.36 -10.89
C ASP A 211 58.75 11.22 -11.18
N LEU A 212 59.58 12.05 -10.54
CA LEU A 212 61.04 12.05 -10.73
C LEU A 212 61.75 11.85 -9.39
N SER A 213 62.52 10.77 -9.26
CA SER A 213 63.43 10.57 -8.13
C SER A 213 64.88 10.58 -8.62
N THR A 214 65.74 11.37 -7.98
CA THR A 214 67.19 11.36 -8.25
C THR A 214 67.99 11.42 -6.96
N SER A 215 68.97 10.52 -6.84
CA SER A 215 69.93 10.49 -5.74
C SER A 215 71.31 10.93 -6.25
N LEU A 216 71.69 12.17 -5.94
CA LEU A 216 72.99 12.73 -6.30
C LEU A 216 73.96 12.54 -5.13
N SER A 217 74.92 11.62 -5.27
CA SER A 217 75.98 11.38 -4.29
C SER A 217 77.29 12.05 -4.70
N SER A 218 77.97 12.65 -3.72
CA SER A 218 79.29 13.27 -3.90
C SER A 218 80.09 13.10 -2.60
N GLY A 219 81.10 12.22 -2.63
CA GLY A 219 81.81 11.79 -1.43
C GLY A 219 80.85 11.08 -0.45
N THR A 220 80.80 11.54 0.79
CA THR A 220 79.87 11.06 1.82
C THR A 220 78.52 11.78 1.84
N SER A 221 78.33 12.81 1.01
CA SER A 221 77.06 13.56 0.95
C SER A 221 76.13 12.96 -0.10
N VAL A 222 74.86 12.80 0.25
CA VAL A 222 73.80 12.30 -0.65
C VAL A 222 72.62 13.27 -0.62
N VAL A 223 72.29 13.83 -1.78
CA VAL A 223 71.17 14.76 -1.96
C VAL A 223 70.09 14.05 -2.78
N ASN A 224 68.94 13.78 -2.17
CA ASN A 224 67.81 13.13 -2.82
C ASN A 224 66.77 14.20 -3.22
N LEU A 225 66.52 14.37 -4.51
CA LEU A 225 65.38 15.13 -5.02
C LEU A 225 64.32 14.13 -5.47
N THR A 226 63.23 14.02 -4.70
CA THR A 226 62.11 13.15 -5.03
C THR A 226 60.85 13.99 -5.21
N ASN A 227 60.36 14.06 -6.44
CA ASN A 227 58.99 14.44 -6.74
C ASN A 227 58.19 13.19 -7.04
N ALA A 228 57.60 12.62 -5.99
CA ALA A 228 56.51 11.66 -6.12
C ALA A 228 55.21 12.38 -5.72
N ASN A 229 54.12 12.17 -6.45
CA ASN A 229 52.79 12.68 -6.08
C ASN A 229 52.34 12.08 -4.72
N PRO A 230 52.36 12.83 -3.60
CA PRO A 230 52.03 12.27 -2.28
C PRO A 230 50.53 12.32 -1.97
N PHE A 231 49.79 13.07 -2.78
CA PHE A 231 48.39 13.44 -2.57
C PHE A 231 47.65 13.28 -3.89
N THR A 232 47.61 12.06 -4.42
CA THR A 232 46.69 11.77 -5.53
C THR A 232 45.27 12.02 -5.03
N ALA A 233 44.35 12.37 -5.93
CA ALA A 233 42.97 12.74 -5.56
C ALA A 233 42.18 11.60 -4.84
N TYR A 234 42.75 10.39 -4.77
CA TYR A 234 42.25 9.21 -4.07
C TYR A 234 43.26 8.57 -3.08
N GLY A 235 44.42 9.17 -2.84
CA GLY A 235 45.45 8.68 -1.91
C GLY A 235 46.16 7.37 -2.34
N LYS A 236 46.00 6.95 -3.59
CA LYS A 236 46.60 5.72 -4.16
C LYS A 236 46.79 5.85 -5.68
N ASN A 237 47.47 4.87 -6.30
CA ASN A 237 47.45 4.70 -7.76
C ASN A 237 46.06 4.26 -8.23
N LEU A 238 45.66 4.69 -9.43
CA LEU A 238 44.31 4.42 -9.97
C LEU A 238 44.24 3.18 -10.87
N VAL A 239 45.34 2.85 -11.54
CA VAL A 239 45.50 1.63 -12.37
C VAL A 239 46.92 1.12 -12.15
N ASP A 240 47.06 -0.11 -11.67
CA ASP A 240 48.36 -0.75 -11.50
C ASP A 240 49.00 -1.03 -12.87
N GLY A 241 50.32 -0.86 -12.96
CA GLY A 241 51.07 -1.03 -14.21
C GLY A 241 50.91 0.11 -15.24
N ASN A 242 50.01 1.09 -15.05
CA ASN A 242 49.93 2.25 -15.95
C ASN A 242 51.03 3.29 -15.68
N ASN A 243 52.28 2.89 -15.91
CA ASN A 243 53.45 3.76 -15.83
C ASN A 243 54.54 3.33 -16.82
N VAL A 244 55.33 4.29 -17.27
CA VAL A 244 56.54 4.06 -18.07
C VAL A 244 57.71 4.64 -17.30
N SER A 245 58.59 3.77 -16.79
CA SER A 245 59.75 4.16 -15.99
C SER A 245 61.05 4.06 -16.78
N LEU A 246 61.88 5.11 -16.69
CA LEU A 246 63.21 5.19 -17.28
C LEU A 246 64.22 5.50 -16.17
N SER A 247 65.20 4.62 -15.97
CA SER A 247 66.24 4.78 -14.94
C SER A 247 67.63 4.89 -15.57
N ALA A 248 68.36 5.95 -15.22
CA ALA A 248 69.74 6.19 -15.65
C ALA A 248 70.50 7.02 -14.61
N GLY A 249 71.74 6.64 -14.27
CA GLY A 249 72.66 7.47 -13.49
C GLY A 249 72.15 7.95 -12.12
N GLY A 250 71.45 7.10 -11.36
CA GLY A 250 70.84 7.48 -10.08
C GLY A 250 69.53 8.28 -10.19
N THR A 251 69.08 8.61 -11.40
CA THR A 251 67.79 9.23 -11.70
C THR A 251 66.79 8.20 -12.23
N THR A 252 65.56 8.23 -11.76
CA THR A 252 64.41 7.47 -12.28
C THR A 252 63.25 8.41 -12.56
N ALA A 253 62.82 8.47 -13.82
CA ALA A 253 61.68 9.24 -14.28
C ALA A 253 60.53 8.28 -14.64
N THR A 254 59.38 8.44 -13.98
CA THR A 254 58.20 7.58 -14.15
C THR A 254 57.04 8.41 -14.71
N LEU A 255 56.80 8.31 -16.01
CA LEU A 255 55.67 8.92 -16.69
C LEU A 255 54.38 8.14 -16.36
N ARG A 256 53.34 8.86 -15.95
CA ARG A 256 51.95 8.37 -15.88
C ARG A 256 51.04 9.27 -16.71
N ALA A 257 50.25 8.67 -17.59
CA ALA A 257 49.24 9.34 -18.38
C ALA A 257 47.98 8.47 -18.40
N MET A 258 46.83 9.05 -18.07
CA MET A 258 45.55 8.36 -17.96
C MET A 258 44.39 9.33 -18.16
N GLU A 259 43.38 8.90 -18.90
CA GLU A 259 42.02 9.42 -18.80
C GLU A 259 41.09 8.24 -18.55
N ASN A 260 40.21 8.39 -17.55
CA ASN A 260 39.19 7.42 -17.19
C ASN A 260 37.86 8.17 -17.07
N ALA A 261 36.81 7.65 -17.71
CA ALA A 261 35.47 8.21 -17.64
C ALA A 261 34.46 7.09 -17.37
N GLY A 262 33.83 7.14 -16.19
CA GLY A 262 32.74 6.25 -15.79
C GLY A 262 31.40 6.97 -15.80
N VAL A 263 30.34 6.27 -16.20
CA VAL A 263 28.95 6.72 -16.05
C VAL A 263 28.14 5.58 -15.48
N VAL A 264 27.37 5.86 -14.44
CA VAL A 264 26.41 4.92 -13.82
C VAL A 264 25.02 5.56 -13.90
N ARG A 265 24.04 4.79 -14.35
CA ARG A 265 22.62 5.18 -14.33
C ARG A 265 21.83 4.23 -13.45
N THR A 266 21.18 4.75 -12.43
CA THR A 266 20.23 4.00 -11.60
C THR A 266 18.82 4.42 -11.96
N LEU A 267 17.93 3.45 -12.16
CA LEU A 267 16.51 3.66 -12.43
C LEU A 267 15.70 2.70 -11.56
N ALA A 268 14.84 3.23 -10.70
CA ALA A 268 13.90 2.45 -9.90
C ALA A 268 12.48 2.96 -10.14
N GLU A 269 11.58 2.06 -10.55
CA GLU A 269 10.19 2.41 -10.87
C GLU A 269 9.16 1.61 -10.05
N PRO A 270 9.10 1.78 -8.71
CA PRO A 270 8.09 1.09 -7.90
C PRO A 270 6.67 1.54 -8.26
N THR A 271 5.79 0.56 -8.40
CA THR A 271 4.35 0.75 -8.62
C THR A 271 3.55 0.02 -7.54
N LEU A 272 2.63 0.73 -6.89
CA LEU A 272 1.74 0.15 -5.86
C LEU A 272 0.33 0.71 -5.98
N THR A 273 -0.68 -0.13 -5.75
CA THR A 273 -2.10 0.24 -5.81
C THR A 273 -2.75 0.09 -4.44
N THR A 274 -3.51 1.11 -4.03
CA THR A 274 -4.31 1.10 -2.79
C THR A 274 -5.66 1.78 -3.01
N ILE A 275 -6.52 1.80 -1.99
CA ILE A 275 -7.83 2.44 -2.00
C ILE A 275 -7.68 3.88 -1.47
N SER A 276 -8.47 4.82 -1.99
CA SER A 276 -8.55 6.19 -1.45
C SER A 276 -8.85 6.19 0.06
N GLY A 277 -7.94 6.78 0.83
CA GLY A 277 -7.93 6.86 2.29
C GLY A 277 -7.01 5.85 2.99
N GLU A 278 -6.57 4.79 2.30
CA GLU A 278 -5.84 3.67 2.91
C GLU A 278 -4.33 3.74 2.63
N ALA A 279 -3.53 3.73 3.70
CA ALA A 279 -2.07 3.73 3.60
C ALA A 279 -1.56 2.37 3.07
N ALA A 280 -0.67 2.39 2.08
CA ALA A 280 -0.05 1.18 1.54
C ALA A 280 1.47 1.27 1.51
N THR A 281 2.12 0.13 1.71
CA THR A 281 3.58 -0.01 1.73
C THR A 281 4.05 -1.09 0.75
N PHE A 282 5.13 -0.81 0.04
CA PHE A 282 5.84 -1.76 -0.82
C PHE A 282 7.33 -1.70 -0.51
N ILE A 283 7.92 -2.85 -0.22
CA ILE A 283 9.35 -2.99 0.08
C ILE A 283 9.89 -4.08 -0.84
N SER A 284 10.97 -3.78 -1.56
CA SER A 284 11.65 -4.73 -2.43
C SER A 284 13.16 -4.52 -2.32
N GLY A 285 13.89 -5.56 -1.90
CA GLY A 285 15.27 -5.43 -1.48
C GLY A 285 15.74 -6.62 -0.66
N GLY A 286 16.82 -6.44 0.10
CA GLY A 286 17.44 -7.49 0.89
C GLY A 286 17.99 -6.97 2.23
N GLU A 287 18.58 -7.88 3.00
CA GLU A 287 19.28 -7.57 4.24
C GLU A 287 20.76 -7.87 4.11
N PHE A 288 21.60 -6.87 4.40
CA PHE A 288 23.05 -6.99 4.39
C PHE A 288 23.59 -7.11 5.83
N PRO A 289 24.39 -8.14 6.16
CA PRO A 289 24.98 -8.32 7.48
C PRO A 289 26.17 -7.38 7.72
N VAL A 290 26.08 -6.52 8.73
CA VAL A 290 27.22 -5.73 9.24
C VAL A 290 27.71 -6.26 10.59
N PRO A 291 29.02 -6.35 10.83
CA PRO A 291 29.56 -6.65 12.16
C PRO A 291 29.14 -5.60 13.18
N ALA A 292 28.58 -6.04 14.31
CA ALA A 292 28.05 -5.19 15.39
C ALA A 292 28.94 -5.19 16.64
N GLY A 293 30.18 -5.68 16.53
CA GLY A 293 31.12 -5.87 17.64
C GLY A 293 31.26 -7.34 18.04
N TYR A 294 31.72 -7.58 19.27
CA TYR A 294 31.97 -8.90 19.83
C TYR A 294 31.24 -9.08 21.15
N SER A 295 30.70 -10.28 21.38
CA SER A 295 30.21 -10.73 22.69
C SER A 295 31.17 -11.79 23.22
N CYS A 296 31.82 -11.52 24.35
CA CYS A 296 32.79 -12.41 24.98
C CYS A 296 32.17 -13.03 26.25
N ASP A 297 32.26 -14.36 26.38
CA ASP A 297 31.90 -15.03 27.63
C ASP A 297 32.96 -14.71 28.71
N PRO A 298 32.59 -14.12 29.86
CA PRO A 298 33.53 -13.80 30.94
C PRO A 298 34.16 -15.04 31.60
N THR A 299 33.63 -16.24 31.33
CA THR A 299 34.12 -17.51 31.87
C THR A 299 35.14 -18.14 30.92
N THR A 300 34.72 -18.53 29.71
CA THR A 300 35.60 -19.20 28.73
C THR A 300 36.53 -18.25 27.98
N HIS A 301 36.33 -16.94 28.09
CA HIS A 301 37.09 -15.89 27.38
C HIS A 301 36.98 -15.99 25.83
N VAL A 302 36.03 -16.77 25.31
CA VAL A 302 35.74 -16.87 23.88
C VAL A 302 34.87 -15.70 23.43
N CYS A 303 35.36 -14.95 22.44
CA CYS A 303 34.64 -13.83 21.83
C CYS A 303 33.98 -14.24 20.50
N THR A 304 32.68 -13.98 20.37
CA THR A 304 31.87 -14.25 19.17
C THR A 304 31.48 -12.95 18.48
N THR A 305 31.60 -12.90 17.15
CA THR A 305 31.16 -11.74 16.36
C THR A 305 29.63 -11.61 16.39
N GLN A 306 29.15 -10.43 16.76
CA GLN A 306 27.73 -10.10 16.65
C GLN A 306 27.44 -9.57 15.24
N ILE A 307 26.32 -9.99 14.64
CA ILE A 307 25.91 -9.58 13.29
C ILE A 307 24.59 -8.82 13.39
N SER A 308 24.55 -7.59 12.86
CA SER A 308 23.33 -6.80 12.70
C SER A 308 22.94 -6.79 11.23
N PHE A 309 21.70 -7.11 10.91
CA PHE A 309 21.18 -7.04 9.55
C PHE A 309 20.66 -5.63 9.24
N LYS A 310 21.05 -5.08 8.09
CA LYS A 310 20.61 -3.77 7.59
C LYS A 310 19.87 -3.93 6.27
N LYS A 311 18.64 -3.43 6.21
CA LYS A 311 17.81 -3.44 5.00
C LYS A 311 18.38 -2.48 3.96
N PHE A 312 18.38 -2.90 2.71
CA PHE A 312 18.67 -2.07 1.53
C PHE A 312 17.71 -2.44 0.39
N GLY A 313 17.69 -1.65 -0.68
CA GLY A 313 16.72 -1.71 -1.77
C GLY A 313 15.73 -0.54 -1.72
N MET A 314 14.52 -0.75 -2.22
CA MET A 314 13.46 0.26 -2.28
C MET A 314 12.39 0.08 -1.20
N SER A 315 11.89 1.20 -0.69
CA SER A 315 10.69 1.31 0.15
C SER A 315 9.82 2.44 -0.37
N LEU A 316 8.55 2.15 -0.60
CA LEU A 316 7.51 3.09 -1.02
C LEU A 316 6.37 2.98 -0.01
N SER A 317 6.01 4.09 0.64
CA SER A 317 4.81 4.18 1.46
C SER A 317 3.99 5.41 1.09
N PHE A 318 2.69 5.23 0.86
CA PHE A 318 1.82 6.34 0.45
C PHE A 318 0.38 6.17 0.91
N THR A 319 -0.29 7.30 1.10
CA THR A 319 -1.71 7.40 1.43
C THR A 319 -2.37 8.36 0.44
N PRO A 320 -3.16 7.86 -0.53
CA PRO A 320 -3.87 8.69 -1.49
C PRO A 320 -5.25 9.09 -0.97
N VAL A 321 -5.72 10.28 -1.32
CA VAL A 321 -7.10 10.73 -1.12
C VAL A 321 -7.61 11.32 -2.42
N VAL A 322 -8.63 10.70 -3.02
CA VAL A 322 -9.32 11.25 -4.19
C VAL A 322 -10.23 12.39 -3.75
N LEU A 323 -10.08 13.53 -4.41
CA LEU A 323 -10.81 14.77 -4.15
C LEU A 323 -11.91 14.97 -5.21
N ALA A 324 -12.71 16.02 -5.01
CA ALA A 324 -13.50 16.60 -6.09
C ALA A 324 -12.61 16.98 -7.29
N GLU A 325 -13.23 17.19 -8.46
CA GLU A 325 -12.55 17.43 -9.75
C GLU A 325 -11.67 16.28 -10.28
N GLY A 326 -11.58 15.13 -9.59
CA GLY A 326 -10.73 14.01 -10.01
C GLY A 326 -9.23 14.23 -9.75
N ARG A 327 -8.92 15.13 -8.81
CA ARG A 327 -7.59 15.34 -8.26
C ARG A 327 -7.28 14.32 -7.17
N ILE A 328 -6.01 14.02 -6.98
CA ILE A 328 -5.54 13.03 -6.01
C ILE A 328 -4.53 13.75 -5.12
N SER A 329 -4.89 13.94 -3.85
CA SER A 329 -3.94 14.30 -2.80
C SER A 329 -3.14 13.05 -2.40
N LEU A 330 -1.84 13.19 -2.22
CA LEU A 330 -0.91 12.12 -1.92
C LEU A 330 -0.04 12.55 -0.73
N HIS A 331 -0.10 11.83 0.39
CA HIS A 331 1.03 11.78 1.32
C HIS A 331 1.96 10.66 0.85
N LEU A 332 3.24 10.96 0.69
CA LEU A 332 4.20 10.04 0.06
C LEU A 332 5.56 10.09 0.76
N MET A 333 6.09 8.93 1.10
CA MET A 333 7.47 8.71 1.52
C MET A 333 8.10 7.65 0.61
N THR A 334 9.28 7.96 0.07
CA THR A 334 10.01 7.12 -0.88
C THR A 334 11.46 7.00 -0.46
N GLU A 335 12.03 5.81 -0.59
CA GLU A 335 13.41 5.51 -0.27
C GLU A 335 14.00 4.51 -1.26
N VAL A 336 15.19 4.79 -1.79
CA VAL A 336 15.95 3.90 -2.67
C VAL A 336 17.39 3.85 -2.19
N SER A 337 17.85 2.67 -1.80
CA SER A 337 19.12 2.44 -1.14
C SER A 337 19.92 1.33 -1.81
N ASP A 338 21.13 1.66 -2.26
CA ASP A 338 22.05 0.72 -2.92
C ASP A 338 23.25 0.44 -2.02
N LEU A 339 23.92 -0.70 -2.24
CA LEU A 339 25.24 -0.94 -1.68
C LEU A 339 26.30 -0.14 -2.45
N SER A 340 27.11 0.67 -1.76
CA SER A 340 28.20 1.47 -2.35
C SER A 340 29.53 1.20 -1.64
N ASN A 341 30.60 1.15 -2.43
CA ASN A 341 31.96 0.98 -1.92
C ASN A 341 32.65 2.31 -1.55
N GLU A 342 32.04 3.46 -1.84
CA GLU A 342 32.63 4.81 -1.64
C GLU A 342 33.04 5.06 -0.18
N ASN A 343 32.22 4.63 0.79
CA ASN A 343 32.50 4.69 2.23
C ASN A 343 32.63 3.30 2.87
N SER A 344 33.11 2.29 2.13
CA SER A 344 33.31 0.93 2.64
C SER A 344 34.41 0.84 3.71
N ILE A 345 34.22 -0.07 4.68
CA ILE A 345 35.22 -0.37 5.72
C ILE A 345 35.93 -1.68 5.36
N THR A 346 37.25 -1.64 5.19
CA THR A 346 38.09 -2.83 4.97
C THR A 346 38.66 -3.35 6.28
N LEU A 347 38.11 -4.45 6.79
CA LEU A 347 38.59 -5.13 7.99
C LEU A 347 39.69 -6.14 7.62
N SER A 348 40.96 -5.77 7.83
CA SER A 348 42.12 -6.65 7.63
C SER A 348 42.48 -7.40 8.92
N GLN A 349 42.40 -8.72 8.91
CA GLN A 349 42.85 -9.60 10.00
C GLN A 349 44.06 -10.40 9.56
N ALA A 350 45.17 -10.31 10.31
CA ALA A 350 46.30 -11.22 10.14
C ALA A 350 45.92 -12.61 10.66
N VAL A 351 46.14 -13.64 9.82
CA VAL A 351 45.88 -15.06 10.13
C VAL A 351 47.20 -15.80 10.37
N SER A 352 48.29 -15.31 9.80
CA SER A 352 49.69 -15.68 10.08
C SER A 352 50.62 -14.58 9.54
N ASP A 353 51.91 -14.61 9.88
CA ASP A 353 52.91 -13.59 9.50
C ASP A 353 53.00 -13.28 7.99
N SER A 354 52.53 -14.18 7.12
CA SER A 354 52.48 -14.03 5.66
C SER A 354 51.08 -13.90 5.06
N THR A 355 50.00 -13.98 5.87
CA THR A 355 48.63 -14.15 5.37
C THR A 355 47.65 -13.21 6.06
N THR A 356 47.24 -12.16 5.37
CA THR A 356 46.17 -11.23 5.78
C THR A 356 44.87 -11.56 5.06
N ASN A 357 43.79 -11.81 5.81
CA ASN A 357 42.43 -11.88 5.27
C ASN A 357 41.77 -10.49 5.32
N SER A 358 41.08 -10.07 4.27
CA SER A 358 40.48 -8.73 4.16
C SER A 358 38.98 -8.79 3.83
N LEU A 359 38.15 -8.50 4.84
CA LEU A 359 36.70 -8.38 4.67
C LEU A 359 36.32 -6.94 4.36
N THR A 360 35.82 -6.67 3.16
CA THR A 360 35.29 -5.35 2.78
C THR A 360 33.80 -5.30 3.11
N VAL A 361 33.41 -4.39 4.01
CA VAL A 361 32.02 -4.12 4.39
C VAL A 361 31.54 -2.89 3.60
N PRO A 362 30.69 -3.04 2.56
CA PRO A 362 30.14 -1.91 1.82
C PRO A 362 29.30 -0.97 2.70
N SER A 363 29.23 0.29 2.27
CA SER A 363 28.29 1.29 2.80
C SER A 363 26.94 1.21 2.10
N ILE A 364 25.92 1.87 2.64
CA ILE A 364 24.59 2.01 2.00
C ILE A 364 24.43 3.45 1.51
N LYS A 365 24.21 3.64 0.20
CA LYS A 365 23.88 4.93 -0.41
C LYS A 365 22.35 5.06 -0.48
N THR A 366 21.76 5.75 0.50
CA THR A 366 20.31 5.98 0.58
C THR A 366 19.92 7.31 -0.05
N ARG A 367 18.89 7.32 -0.89
CA ARG A 367 18.10 8.52 -1.22
C ARG A 367 16.73 8.38 -0.60
N ARG A 368 16.22 9.44 0.02
CA ARG A 368 14.88 9.48 0.62
C ARG A 368 14.21 10.80 0.28
N ALA A 369 12.93 10.75 -0.08
CA ALA A 369 12.10 11.93 -0.32
C ALA A 369 10.71 11.70 0.28
N GLU A 370 10.22 12.70 1.03
CA GLU A 370 8.93 12.69 1.70
C GLU A 370 8.21 14.01 1.42
N SER A 371 6.93 13.95 1.04
CA SER A 371 6.16 15.13 0.64
C SER A 371 4.65 14.86 0.68
N THR A 372 3.85 15.93 0.80
CA THR A 372 2.40 15.91 0.55
C THR A 372 2.10 16.83 -0.63
N LEU A 373 1.31 16.36 -1.59
CA LEU A 373 1.14 16.99 -2.90
C LEU A 373 -0.17 16.57 -3.59
N GLU A 374 -0.62 17.36 -4.56
CA GLU A 374 -1.90 17.14 -5.25
C GLU A 374 -1.72 17.12 -6.77
N ILE A 375 -2.17 16.05 -7.44
CA ILE A 375 -2.00 15.83 -8.89
C ILE A 375 -3.30 15.26 -9.49
N PRO A 376 -3.74 15.69 -10.69
CA PRO A 376 -4.80 15.00 -11.43
C PRO A 376 -4.40 13.58 -11.85
N SER A 377 -5.35 12.65 -11.94
CA SER A 377 -5.09 11.28 -12.42
C SER A 377 -4.39 11.27 -13.79
N GLY A 378 -3.20 10.66 -13.87
CA GLY A 378 -2.35 10.58 -15.06
C GLY A 378 -1.38 11.77 -15.24
N GLY A 379 -1.47 12.80 -14.39
CA GLY A 379 -0.46 13.85 -14.31
C GLY A 379 0.81 13.37 -13.62
N SER A 380 1.94 14.01 -13.92
CA SER A 380 3.25 13.68 -13.31
C SER A 380 3.90 14.93 -12.72
N MET A 381 4.60 14.79 -11.60
CA MET A 381 5.28 15.88 -10.90
C MET A 381 6.63 15.42 -10.35
N ALA A 382 7.64 16.30 -10.34
CA ALA A 382 8.90 16.07 -9.62
C ALA A 382 8.74 16.48 -8.15
N ILE A 383 9.04 15.58 -7.21
CA ILE A 383 8.96 15.83 -5.76
C ILE A 383 10.30 16.22 -5.16
N ALA A 384 11.38 15.78 -5.79
CA ALA A 384 12.75 16.03 -5.38
C ALA A 384 13.67 16.04 -6.61
N GLY A 385 14.69 16.88 -6.57
CA GLY A 385 15.77 16.92 -7.53
C GLY A 385 17.06 17.35 -6.85
N LEU A 386 18.19 16.80 -7.28
CA LEU A 386 19.52 17.15 -6.80
C LEU A 386 20.48 17.17 -7.99
N ILE A 387 21.28 18.22 -8.08
CA ILE A 387 22.45 18.27 -8.96
C ILE A 387 23.64 18.58 -8.05
N GLN A 388 24.63 17.70 -8.07
CA GLN A 388 25.88 17.83 -7.34
C GLN A 388 27.03 17.76 -8.33
N ASP A 389 27.97 18.71 -8.27
CA ASP A 389 29.23 18.67 -9.01
C ASP A 389 30.38 18.90 -8.03
N GLN A 390 31.41 18.05 -8.10
CA GLN A 390 32.55 18.08 -7.20
C GLN A 390 33.86 17.88 -7.97
N THR A 391 34.45 19.00 -8.39
CA THR A 391 35.80 19.04 -8.96
C THR A 391 36.87 18.96 -7.88
N LYS A 392 37.86 18.09 -8.04
CA LYS A 392 39.14 18.10 -7.29
C LYS A 392 40.28 18.29 -8.28
N ARG A 393 41.28 19.10 -7.92
CA ARG A 393 42.51 19.29 -8.69
C ARG A 393 43.70 19.28 -7.73
N ALA A 394 44.69 18.45 -8.03
CA ALA A 394 45.98 18.43 -7.34
C ALA A 394 47.09 18.65 -8.38
N VAL A 395 48.09 19.47 -8.04
CA VAL A 395 49.29 19.67 -8.85
C VAL A 395 50.49 19.57 -7.94
N ASN A 396 51.37 18.62 -8.21
CA ASN A 396 52.62 18.40 -7.49
C ASN A 396 53.77 18.61 -8.47
N GLY A 397 54.93 19.08 -8.03
CA GLY A 397 56.06 19.31 -8.94
C GLY A 397 57.32 19.77 -8.24
N LEU A 398 58.42 19.82 -8.99
CA LEU A 398 59.68 20.36 -8.48
C LEU A 398 59.61 21.89 -8.43
N PRO A 399 59.87 22.52 -7.27
CA PRO A 399 59.84 23.98 -7.15
C PRO A 399 60.85 24.62 -8.10
N GLY A 400 60.47 25.77 -8.68
CA GLY A 400 61.18 26.39 -9.80
C GLY A 400 60.93 25.66 -11.12
N LEU A 401 61.39 24.41 -11.27
CA LEU A 401 61.34 23.68 -12.54
C LEU A 401 59.92 23.50 -13.11
N MET A 402 58.91 23.29 -12.26
CA MET A 402 57.50 23.17 -12.68
C MET A 402 56.89 24.45 -13.31
N GLN A 403 57.59 25.59 -13.20
CA GLN A 403 57.16 26.91 -13.68
C GLN A 403 57.82 27.31 -15.01
N VAL A 404 58.81 26.54 -15.49
CA VAL A 404 59.54 26.83 -16.74
C VAL A 404 58.58 26.76 -17.94
N PRO A 405 58.51 27.78 -18.81
CA PRO A 405 57.70 27.74 -20.02
C PRO A 405 58.05 26.54 -20.91
N LEU A 406 57.05 25.93 -21.55
CA LEU A 406 57.13 24.73 -22.39
C LEU A 406 57.58 23.43 -21.67
N LEU A 407 58.63 23.47 -20.86
CA LEU A 407 59.25 22.29 -20.22
C LEU A 407 58.71 21.96 -18.83
N GLY A 408 58.09 22.91 -18.11
CA GLY A 408 57.61 22.70 -16.73
C GLY A 408 56.55 21.60 -16.57
N ALA A 409 55.93 21.17 -17.67
CA ALA A 409 55.05 19.99 -17.71
C ALA A 409 55.79 18.66 -17.46
N LEU A 410 57.11 18.60 -17.74
CA LEU A 410 57.95 17.42 -17.50
C LEU A 410 58.43 17.31 -16.04
N PHE A 411 58.22 18.36 -15.23
CA PHE A 411 58.67 18.45 -13.85
C PHE A 411 57.50 18.60 -12.85
N ARG A 412 56.30 18.18 -13.28
CA ARG A 412 55.08 18.20 -12.48
C ARG A 412 54.13 17.06 -12.83
N SER A 413 53.27 16.72 -11.89
CA SER A 413 52.08 15.89 -12.07
C SER A 413 50.82 16.69 -11.78
N GLN A 414 49.77 16.43 -12.55
CA GLN A 414 48.45 17.02 -12.40
C GLN A 414 47.39 15.92 -12.38
N ASP A 415 46.65 15.87 -11.28
CA ASP A 415 45.44 15.06 -11.13
C ASP A 415 44.21 15.96 -11.20
N PHE A 416 43.21 15.53 -11.96
CA PHE A 416 41.90 16.14 -12.07
C PHE A 416 40.84 15.06 -11.88
N VAL A 417 39.88 15.31 -10.99
CA VAL A 417 38.70 14.46 -10.77
C VAL A 417 37.47 15.34 -10.82
N ASN A 418 36.42 14.89 -11.49
CA ASN A 418 35.13 15.56 -11.51
C ASN A 418 34.01 14.54 -11.32
N ASN A 419 33.31 14.65 -10.18
CA ASN A 419 32.19 13.79 -9.84
C ASN A 419 30.90 14.59 -9.98
N GLN A 420 30.07 14.26 -10.96
CA GLN A 420 28.74 14.82 -11.17
C GLN A 420 27.67 13.79 -10.78
N THR A 421 26.59 14.23 -10.14
CA THR A 421 25.43 13.40 -9.84
C THR A 421 24.16 14.21 -10.05
N GLU A 422 23.32 13.72 -10.97
CA GLU A 422 21.99 14.25 -11.28
C GLU A 422 20.96 13.24 -10.77
N LEU A 423 20.04 13.65 -9.89
CA LEU A 423 18.98 12.82 -9.33
C LEU A 423 17.64 13.53 -9.50
N VAL A 424 16.60 12.79 -9.90
CA VAL A 424 15.20 13.25 -9.89
C VAL A 424 14.27 12.16 -9.38
N VAL A 425 13.25 12.56 -8.61
CA VAL A 425 12.15 11.69 -8.17
C VAL A 425 10.85 12.24 -8.76
N LEU A 426 10.27 11.48 -9.69
CA LEU A 426 9.00 11.77 -10.37
C LEU A 426 7.89 10.90 -9.79
N VAL A 427 6.67 11.43 -9.69
CA VAL A 427 5.50 10.73 -9.15
C VAL A 427 4.29 10.93 -10.05
N THR A 428 3.54 9.85 -10.29
CA THR A 428 2.45 9.81 -11.27
C THR A 428 1.32 8.90 -10.76
N PRO A 429 0.25 9.45 -10.15
CA PRO A 429 -0.89 8.67 -9.72
C PRO A 429 -1.88 8.40 -10.87
N TYR A 430 -2.54 7.26 -10.83
CA TYR A 430 -3.58 6.86 -11.78
C TYR A 430 -4.79 6.33 -11.01
N LEU A 431 -5.98 6.82 -11.33
CA LEU A 431 -7.23 6.15 -10.96
C LEU A 431 -7.37 4.87 -11.80
N VAL A 432 -7.35 3.71 -11.16
CA VAL A 432 -7.40 2.39 -11.80
C VAL A 432 -8.65 1.61 -11.41
N ARG A 433 -8.91 0.53 -12.14
CA ARG A 433 -10.01 -0.42 -11.88
C ARG A 433 -9.48 -1.84 -11.99
N ALA A 434 -10.00 -2.74 -11.18
CA ALA A 434 -9.70 -4.17 -11.30
C ALA A 434 -10.18 -4.70 -12.67
N VAL A 435 -9.33 -5.51 -13.31
CA VAL A 435 -9.59 -6.24 -14.57
C VAL A 435 -9.63 -7.74 -14.31
N SER A 436 -10.01 -8.57 -15.28
CA SER A 436 -9.94 -10.01 -15.07
C SER A 436 -8.48 -10.50 -15.01
N PRO A 437 -8.14 -11.57 -14.26
CA PRO A 437 -6.78 -12.09 -14.20
C PRO A 437 -6.20 -12.57 -15.55
N ARG A 438 -7.02 -12.68 -16.60
CA ARG A 438 -6.58 -13.03 -17.97
C ARG A 438 -6.16 -11.80 -18.80
N GLU A 439 -6.42 -10.60 -18.30
CA GLU A 439 -5.96 -9.33 -18.89
C GLU A 439 -4.66 -8.82 -18.25
N LEU A 440 -4.18 -9.50 -17.20
CA LEU A 440 -2.93 -9.21 -16.52
C LEU A 440 -1.80 -10.07 -17.10
N SER A 441 -0.81 -9.42 -17.70
CA SER A 441 0.48 -10.06 -18.05
C SER A 441 1.34 -10.23 -16.80
N ARG A 442 1.74 -11.46 -16.49
CA ARG A 442 2.65 -11.79 -15.40
C ARG A 442 4.09 -11.95 -15.92
N PRO A 443 5.13 -11.75 -15.09
CA PRO A 443 6.52 -11.94 -15.52
C PRO A 443 6.86 -13.38 -15.96
N ASP A 444 6.06 -14.39 -15.57
CA ASP A 444 6.18 -15.78 -15.98
C ASP A 444 5.39 -16.14 -17.26
N ASP A 445 4.55 -15.24 -17.81
CA ASP A 445 3.77 -15.54 -19.01
C ASP A 445 4.69 -15.66 -20.25
N GLY A 446 4.83 -16.89 -20.76
CA GLY A 446 5.75 -17.22 -21.86
C GLY A 446 7.11 -17.74 -21.41
N PHE A 447 7.38 -17.80 -20.10
CA PHE A 447 8.57 -18.47 -19.57
C PHE A 447 8.48 -19.99 -19.76
N ALA A 448 9.44 -20.54 -20.50
CA ALA A 448 9.61 -21.98 -20.68
C ALA A 448 10.99 -22.39 -20.16
N ALA A 449 11.03 -22.99 -18.98
CA ALA A 449 12.27 -23.53 -18.42
C ALA A 449 12.89 -24.54 -19.39
N SER A 450 14.17 -24.33 -19.74
CA SER A 450 14.83 -25.03 -20.85
C SER A 450 15.05 -26.52 -20.56
N SER A 451 14.17 -27.37 -21.09
CA SER A 451 14.09 -28.80 -20.79
C SER A 451 14.78 -29.69 -21.84
N ASP A 452 15.98 -29.33 -22.30
CA ASP A 452 16.71 -30.10 -23.32
C ASP A 452 18.25 -29.97 -23.19
N PRO A 453 19.04 -31.07 -23.32
CA PRO A 453 20.50 -31.02 -23.37
C PRO A 453 21.09 -30.13 -24.49
N GLN A 454 20.33 -29.77 -25.54
CA GLN A 454 20.76 -28.75 -26.51
C GLN A 454 21.09 -27.40 -25.86
N SER A 455 20.43 -27.05 -24.74
CA SER A 455 20.71 -25.80 -24.01
C SER A 455 22.14 -25.77 -23.44
N ALA A 456 22.64 -26.91 -22.96
CA ALA A 456 24.01 -27.06 -22.47
C ALA A 456 25.08 -27.03 -23.58
N LEU A 457 24.68 -27.17 -24.85
CA LEU A 457 25.56 -27.14 -26.02
C LEU A 457 25.53 -25.81 -26.78
N ILE A 458 24.42 -25.08 -26.72
CA ILE A 458 24.18 -23.86 -27.52
C ILE A 458 24.18 -22.58 -26.65
N GLY A 459 24.07 -22.70 -25.32
CA GLY A 459 24.22 -21.58 -24.38
C GLY A 459 22.99 -20.66 -24.26
N ASN A 460 21.93 -20.91 -25.03
CA ASN A 460 20.68 -20.14 -24.98
C ASN A 460 19.88 -20.52 -23.72
N ILE A 461 20.07 -19.75 -22.65
CA ILE A 461 19.54 -20.01 -21.31
C ILE A 461 17.99 -19.93 -21.25
N ASN A 462 17.38 -19.19 -22.18
CA ASN A 462 15.94 -18.96 -22.22
C ASN A 462 15.39 -19.16 -23.65
N ARG A 463 14.14 -19.61 -23.80
CA ARG A 463 13.46 -19.72 -25.10
C ARG A 463 12.02 -19.22 -25.01
N ILE A 464 11.84 -17.93 -25.30
CA ILE A 464 10.53 -17.29 -25.33
C ILE A 464 9.70 -17.91 -26.46
N TYR A 465 8.57 -18.52 -26.12
CA TYR A 465 7.55 -18.92 -27.10
C TYR A 465 6.51 -17.80 -27.24
N GLY A 466 6.24 -17.40 -28.48
CA GLY A 466 5.28 -16.34 -28.80
C GLY A 466 3.84 -16.74 -28.49
N GLY A 467 3.41 -16.54 -27.24
CA GLY A 467 2.00 -16.56 -26.85
C GLY A 467 1.18 -15.51 -27.63
N THR A 468 -0.13 -15.73 -27.73
CA THR A 468 -1.04 -14.82 -28.44
C THR A 468 -0.94 -13.39 -27.91
N ARG A 469 -0.61 -12.44 -28.79
CA ARG A 469 -0.60 -10.99 -28.49
C ARG A 469 -1.88 -10.59 -27.74
N PRO A 470 -1.78 -9.79 -26.65
CA PRO A 470 -2.96 -9.31 -25.94
C PRO A 470 -3.83 -8.46 -26.87
N THR A 471 -5.13 -8.73 -26.91
CA THR A 471 -6.10 -8.03 -27.76
C THR A 471 -6.50 -6.68 -27.16
N GLY A 472 -5.51 -5.80 -26.97
CA GLY A 472 -5.67 -4.44 -26.47
C GLY A 472 -4.90 -3.44 -27.33
N GLY A 473 -5.60 -2.45 -27.89
CA GLY A 473 -5.05 -1.49 -28.84
C GLY A 473 -4.16 -0.41 -28.22
N ARG A 474 -3.00 -0.77 -27.66
CA ARG A 474 -1.95 0.17 -27.25
C ARG A 474 -0.57 -0.34 -27.69
N ARG A 475 0.20 0.51 -28.38
CA ARG A 475 1.62 0.28 -28.66
C ARG A 475 2.44 0.87 -27.53
N GLY A 476 3.21 0.03 -26.85
CA GLY A 476 4.18 0.40 -25.83
C GLY A 476 4.74 -0.88 -25.23
N ASP A 477 6.06 -0.99 -25.19
CA ASP A 477 6.72 -2.18 -24.65
C ASP A 477 6.63 -2.15 -23.12
N ILE A 478 5.65 -2.89 -22.60
CA ILE A 478 5.49 -3.18 -21.17
C ILE A 478 5.60 -4.70 -21.02
N GLY A 479 6.83 -5.19 -21.12
CA GLY A 479 7.21 -6.57 -20.82
C GLY A 479 8.28 -6.56 -19.73
N PHE A 480 8.18 -7.48 -18.76
CA PHE A 480 9.14 -7.57 -17.65
C PHE A 480 10.39 -8.40 -17.98
N ILE A 481 10.50 -8.91 -19.22
CA ILE A 481 11.68 -9.55 -19.78
C ILE A 481 11.85 -9.03 -21.21
N THR A 482 12.94 -8.30 -21.44
CA THR A 482 13.52 -7.99 -22.75
C THR A 482 15.03 -8.12 -22.61
N ASP A 483 15.64 -9.06 -23.33
CA ASP A 483 17.10 -9.19 -23.46
C ASP A 483 17.72 -8.00 -24.25
#